data_AF-C2MDM0-F1
#
_entry.id   AF-C2MDM0-F1
#
_cell.length_a   1.000
_cell.length_b   1.000
_cell.length_c   1.000
_cell.angle_alpha   90.00
_cell.angle_beta   90.00
_cell.angle_gamma   90.00
#
_symmetry.space_group_name_H-M   'P 1'
#
loop_
_entity.id
_entity.type
_entity.pdbx_description
1 polymer ?
#
loop_
_entity_poly.entity_id
_entity_poly.type
_entity_poly.pdbx_seq_one_letter_code
_entity_poly.pdbx_strand_id
1 'polypeptide(L)'
;MPSRHRHPSPQIVELLGSGTSTGVPEVGCYCRTCLSLDPRDQRTRTSALMVSPSGRRILIDCSADFRQQALLAGIDHLDAIILTHQHYDHIGGLDDLRTISWRTELPIYAEPNVLESIKARLHYYFGPHRYPGTPHLTLHPISSLEPFTLYDLTIEPIRVMHGKQPILGYRIGSFGFLTDLKSIAPEEIEKLRGVELLFVNGLRYTKPHPTHQTIEEALELTAKVQPQRSYIIHLSHHAPPTAELQVRLPEGVYVGYDGLTLRYTEGTGYIPQPTQDKLVRSAAEPFTYRDCGRIDYREALEMQQKLWQERIDAKVAHRTVPKDVLLFCEHEPVLTIGKHGKQTNLLVSETLLNSKGIQLVQIERGGDITYHGPGQITGYPIFDLEHYGIGVKEYIHTMEQCIIDLLYLYGIRSERLEGATGVWIDAHTPQARKICAIGVHTSRYVTMHGFALNVNTDLSYFQLINPCGFTDKGVTSMEQEIGRGEVYFPLVKHQLEGLFRKHFTHLMYHLPNDDSL
;
A
#
# COMPACT_ATOMS: atom_id res chain seq x y z
N MET A 1 -25.08 -34.38 11.87
CA MET A 1 -24.10 -34.19 10.79
C MET A 1 -22.94 -33.39 11.37
N PRO A 2 -21.69 -33.83 11.24
CA PRO A 2 -20.59 -33.13 11.87
C PRO A 2 -20.45 -31.75 11.22
N SER A 3 -20.41 -30.71 12.06
CA SER A 3 -20.17 -29.34 11.64
C SER A 3 -18.83 -29.29 10.90
N ARG A 4 -18.85 -29.20 9.57
CA ARG A 4 -17.66 -28.76 8.83
C ARG A 4 -17.32 -27.38 9.39
N HIS A 5 -16.23 -27.31 10.16
CA HIS A 5 -15.69 -26.07 10.68
C HIS A 5 -15.74 -25.03 9.55
N ARG A 6 -16.42 -23.89 9.77
CA ARG A 6 -16.40 -22.79 8.80
C ARG A 6 -14.94 -22.35 8.70
N HIS A 7 -14.23 -22.84 7.69
CA HIS A 7 -12.88 -22.40 7.45
C HIS A 7 -12.93 -20.90 7.17
N PRO A 8 -12.06 -20.10 7.79
CA PRO A 8 -11.99 -18.67 7.57
C PRO A 8 -11.88 -18.36 6.09
N SER A 9 -12.74 -17.45 5.63
CA SER A 9 -12.79 -17.00 4.24
C SER A 9 -12.03 -15.69 4.10
N PRO A 10 -11.47 -15.38 2.91
CA PRO A 10 -10.85 -14.09 2.68
C PRO A 10 -11.82 -12.96 3.03
N GLN A 11 -11.36 -12.01 3.85
CA GLN A 11 -12.14 -10.84 4.24
C GLN A 11 -12.39 -9.93 3.03
N ILE A 12 -11.41 -9.83 2.13
CA ILE A 12 -11.50 -9.06 0.89
C ILE A 12 -10.99 -9.92 -0.27
N VAL A 13 -11.69 -9.85 -1.40
CA VAL A 13 -11.25 -10.38 -2.70
C VAL A 13 -11.33 -9.25 -3.73
N GLU A 14 -10.23 -8.96 -4.41
CA GLU A 14 -10.16 -7.98 -5.48
C GLU A 14 -9.74 -8.66 -6.79
N LEU A 15 -10.57 -8.53 -7.83
CA LEU A 15 -10.26 -9.01 -9.17
C LEU A 15 -9.36 -7.98 -9.85
N LEU A 16 -8.07 -8.26 -9.89
CA LEU A 16 -7.08 -7.35 -10.47
C LEU A 16 -7.17 -7.30 -11.99
N GLY A 17 -7.42 -8.45 -12.61
CA GLY A 17 -7.62 -8.58 -14.04
C GLY A 17 -8.69 -9.60 -14.37
N SER A 18 -9.45 -9.33 -15.42
CA SER A 18 -10.62 -10.13 -15.83
C SER A 18 -10.55 -10.62 -17.28
N GLY A 19 -9.44 -10.36 -17.96
CA GLY A 19 -9.22 -10.62 -19.38
C GLY A 19 -8.42 -11.89 -19.65
N THR A 20 -8.43 -12.28 -20.92
CA THR A 20 -7.65 -13.41 -21.46
C THR A 20 -6.16 -13.09 -21.58
N SER A 21 -5.37 -14.05 -22.04
CA SER A 21 -3.92 -13.89 -22.32
C SER A 21 -3.52 -12.66 -23.14
N THR A 22 -4.38 -12.19 -24.04
CA THR A 22 -4.16 -11.00 -24.89
C THR A 22 -4.65 -9.69 -24.27
N GLY A 23 -5.38 -9.73 -23.17
CA GLY A 23 -6.15 -8.60 -22.65
C GLY A 23 -7.28 -8.16 -23.57
N VAL A 24 -8.04 -7.15 -23.12
CA VAL A 24 -9.02 -6.40 -23.90
C VAL A 24 -8.78 -4.91 -23.61
N PRO A 25 -8.54 -4.04 -24.60
CA PRO A 25 -8.47 -4.32 -26.04
C PRO A 25 -7.35 -5.28 -26.44
N GLU A 26 -7.62 -6.15 -27.41
CA GLU A 26 -6.57 -6.95 -28.06
C GLU A 26 -5.77 -6.07 -29.03
N VAL A 27 -4.44 -6.18 -28.99
CA VAL A 27 -3.55 -5.38 -29.83
C VAL A 27 -3.89 -5.55 -31.31
N GLY A 28 -4.17 -4.44 -32.00
CA GLY A 28 -4.52 -4.43 -33.43
C GLY A 28 -6.00 -4.72 -33.74
N CYS A 29 -6.85 -4.90 -32.72
CA CYS A 29 -8.28 -5.13 -32.91
C CYS A 29 -9.09 -3.82 -32.78
N TYR A 30 -10.07 -3.65 -33.66
CA TYR A 30 -10.99 -2.49 -33.70
C TYR A 30 -12.46 -2.94 -33.59
N CYS A 31 -12.72 -4.09 -32.96
CA CYS A 31 -14.08 -4.57 -32.77
C CYS A 31 -14.82 -3.73 -31.72
N ARG A 32 -16.14 -3.87 -31.67
CA ARG A 32 -17.00 -3.11 -30.74
C ARG A 32 -16.60 -3.22 -29.27
N THR A 33 -16.12 -4.38 -28.81
CA THR A 33 -15.70 -4.58 -27.41
C THR A 33 -14.36 -3.89 -27.16
N CYS A 34 -13.40 -4.01 -28.07
CA CYS A 34 -12.10 -3.33 -27.99
C CYS A 34 -12.21 -1.80 -28.13
N LEU A 35 -13.27 -1.28 -28.76
CA LEU A 35 -13.55 0.15 -28.87
C LEU A 35 -14.54 0.65 -27.82
N SER A 36 -14.95 -0.19 -26.86
CA SER A 36 -15.89 0.20 -25.83
C SER A 36 -15.30 1.30 -24.95
N LEU A 37 -16.12 2.31 -24.64
CA LEU A 37 -15.77 3.38 -23.69
C LEU A 37 -16.16 3.02 -22.25
N ASP A 38 -16.84 1.88 -22.04
CA ASP A 38 -17.10 1.37 -20.70
C ASP A 38 -15.79 0.86 -20.09
N PRO A 39 -15.31 1.43 -18.97
CA PRO A 39 -14.05 1.02 -18.38
C PRO A 39 -14.04 -0.46 -17.92
N ARG A 40 -15.21 -1.08 -17.73
CA ARG A 40 -15.32 -2.51 -17.37
C ARG A 40 -15.00 -3.45 -18.54
N ASP A 41 -14.99 -2.93 -19.77
CA ASP A 41 -14.58 -3.67 -20.96
C ASP A 41 -13.06 -3.59 -21.20
N GLN A 42 -12.34 -2.76 -20.45
CA GLN A 42 -10.88 -2.77 -20.40
C GLN A 42 -10.43 -3.81 -19.37
N ARG A 43 -9.70 -4.83 -19.86
CA ARG A 43 -9.42 -6.05 -19.11
C ARG A 43 -7.95 -6.43 -19.28
N THR A 44 -7.20 -6.30 -18.20
CA THR A 44 -5.86 -6.87 -18.04
C THR A 44 -5.94 -8.39 -17.83
N ARG A 45 -4.81 -9.08 -17.96
CA ARG A 45 -4.73 -10.54 -17.80
C ARG A 45 -5.23 -10.95 -16.41
N THR A 46 -5.94 -12.08 -16.37
CA THR A 46 -6.61 -12.58 -15.17
C THR A 46 -5.67 -12.71 -13.98
N SER A 47 -6.05 -12.12 -12.85
CA SER A 47 -5.36 -12.20 -11.55
C SER A 47 -6.30 -11.73 -10.45
N ALA A 48 -6.09 -12.21 -9.22
CA ALA A 48 -6.86 -11.77 -8.06
C ALA A 48 -5.97 -11.58 -6.83
N LEU A 49 -6.27 -10.55 -6.04
CA LEU A 49 -5.71 -10.34 -4.71
C LEU A 49 -6.74 -10.75 -3.66
N MET A 50 -6.29 -11.43 -2.61
CA MET A 50 -7.12 -11.69 -1.44
C MET A 50 -6.45 -11.20 -0.15
N VAL A 51 -7.27 -10.73 0.78
CA VAL A 51 -6.84 -10.35 2.14
C VAL A 51 -7.49 -11.29 3.14
N SER A 52 -6.69 -12.00 3.92
CA SER A 52 -7.18 -12.90 4.97
C SER A 52 -7.75 -12.13 6.17
N PRO A 53 -8.53 -12.78 7.05
CA PRO A 53 -8.96 -12.17 8.32
C PRO A 53 -7.85 -11.59 9.18
N SER A 54 -6.64 -12.18 9.15
CA SER A 54 -5.45 -11.66 9.85
C SER A 54 -4.70 -10.55 9.08
N GLY A 55 -5.24 -10.09 7.95
CA GLY A 55 -4.68 -9.01 7.13
C GLY A 55 -3.60 -9.45 6.14
N ARG A 56 -3.42 -10.76 5.89
CA ARG A 56 -2.41 -11.27 4.96
C ARG A 56 -2.85 -11.11 3.52
N ARG A 57 -1.99 -10.55 2.67
CA ARG A 57 -2.22 -10.30 1.25
C ARG A 57 -1.64 -11.44 0.40
N ILE A 58 -2.51 -12.20 -0.25
CA ILE A 58 -2.11 -13.33 -1.08
C ILE A 58 -2.57 -13.07 -2.51
N LEU A 59 -1.63 -13.18 -3.46
CA LEU A 59 -1.89 -13.01 -4.88
C LEU A 59 -2.17 -14.36 -5.54
N ILE A 60 -3.23 -14.44 -6.35
CA ILE A 60 -3.50 -15.56 -7.26
C ILE A 60 -3.07 -15.12 -8.66
N ASP A 61 -2.07 -15.80 -9.20
CA ASP A 61 -1.42 -15.51 -10.49
C ASP A 61 -0.80 -14.10 -10.56
N CYS A 62 0.53 -14.06 -10.79
CA CYS A 62 1.26 -12.81 -11.00
C CYS A 62 1.29 -12.49 -12.49
N SER A 63 0.17 -11.94 -12.97
CA SER A 63 -0.08 -11.74 -14.39
C SER A 63 0.96 -10.85 -15.08
N ALA A 64 1.04 -10.92 -16.40
CA ALA A 64 1.92 -10.03 -17.18
C ALA A 64 1.58 -8.53 -17.03
N ASP A 65 0.42 -8.18 -16.48
CA ASP A 65 0.01 -6.80 -16.20
C ASP A 65 0.19 -6.42 -14.71
N PHE A 66 0.86 -7.28 -13.91
CA PHE A 66 0.94 -7.12 -12.46
C PHE A 66 1.41 -5.72 -12.04
N ARG A 67 2.43 -5.13 -12.69
CA ARG A 67 2.84 -3.76 -12.38
C ARG A 67 1.69 -2.76 -12.45
N GLN A 68 0.89 -2.80 -13.52
CA GLN A 68 -0.25 -1.88 -13.66
C GLN A 68 -1.33 -2.19 -12.64
N GLN A 69 -1.65 -3.48 -12.47
CA GLN A 69 -2.64 -3.97 -11.50
C GLN A 69 -2.28 -3.55 -10.07
N ALA A 70 -1.03 -3.75 -9.65
CA ALA A 70 -0.51 -3.35 -8.35
C ALA A 70 -0.59 -1.84 -8.12
N LEU A 71 -0.26 -1.03 -9.13
CA LEU A 71 -0.34 0.42 -9.04
C LEU A 71 -1.79 0.93 -8.89
N LEU A 72 -2.76 0.29 -9.53
CA LEU A 72 -4.17 0.66 -9.46
C LEU A 72 -4.82 0.18 -8.14
N ALA A 73 -4.46 -1.02 -7.69
CA ALA A 73 -4.95 -1.59 -6.43
C ALA A 73 -4.18 -1.08 -5.19
N GLY A 74 -3.14 -0.27 -5.36
CA GLY A 74 -2.32 0.23 -4.25
C GLY A 74 -1.51 -0.86 -3.53
N ILE A 75 -1.13 -1.91 -4.25
CA ILE A 75 -0.35 -3.03 -3.70
C ILE A 75 1.10 -2.59 -3.53
N ASP A 76 1.52 -2.49 -2.28
CA ASP A 76 2.90 -2.17 -1.88
C ASP A 76 3.58 -3.28 -1.07
N HIS A 77 2.83 -4.33 -0.74
CA HIS A 77 3.28 -5.51 0.01
C HIS A 77 2.43 -6.73 -0.35
N LEU A 78 3.07 -7.92 -0.36
CA LEU A 78 2.45 -9.23 -0.53
C LEU A 78 3.06 -10.20 0.49
N ASP A 79 2.24 -11.07 1.08
CA ASP A 79 2.70 -12.11 2.00
C ASP A 79 2.96 -13.43 1.27
N ALA A 80 2.20 -13.77 0.24
CA ALA A 80 2.43 -14.97 -0.57
C ALA A 80 1.83 -14.85 -1.99
N ILE A 81 2.25 -15.74 -2.88
CA ILE A 81 1.67 -15.94 -4.20
C ILE A 81 1.28 -17.41 -4.37
N ILE A 82 0.09 -17.67 -4.89
CA ILE A 82 -0.31 -19.00 -5.38
C ILE A 82 -0.53 -18.94 -6.88
N LEU A 83 -0.05 -19.93 -7.63
CA LEU A 83 -0.09 -19.92 -9.10
C LEU A 83 -0.93 -21.07 -9.63
N THR A 84 -1.79 -20.80 -10.61
CA THR A 84 -2.65 -21.81 -11.24
C THR A 84 -1.85 -22.68 -12.20
N HIS A 85 -1.04 -22.06 -13.07
CA HIS A 85 -0.20 -22.74 -14.05
C HIS A 85 0.88 -21.83 -14.67
N GLN A 86 1.63 -22.38 -15.63
CA GLN A 86 2.88 -21.82 -16.16
C GLN A 86 2.76 -20.89 -17.39
N HIS A 87 1.55 -20.54 -17.83
CA HIS A 87 1.41 -19.67 -19.00
C HIS A 87 1.79 -18.22 -18.68
N TYR A 88 2.30 -17.53 -19.70
CA TYR A 88 2.91 -16.20 -19.54
C TYR A 88 1.95 -15.16 -18.95
N ASP A 89 0.68 -15.23 -19.33
CA ASP A 89 -0.36 -14.36 -18.81
C ASP A 89 -0.61 -14.49 -17.30
N HIS A 90 -0.17 -15.59 -16.68
CA HIS A 90 -0.36 -15.86 -15.24
C HIS A 90 0.93 -15.72 -14.40
N ILE A 91 2.10 -15.75 -15.03
CA ILE A 91 3.41 -15.67 -14.35
C ILE A 91 4.32 -14.55 -14.85
N GLY A 92 3.92 -13.82 -15.88
CA GLY A 92 4.76 -12.84 -16.57
C GLY A 92 5.20 -11.67 -15.68
N GLY A 93 4.40 -11.33 -14.67
CA GLY A 93 4.66 -10.22 -13.74
C GLY A 93 5.64 -10.56 -12.62
N LEU A 94 6.14 -11.80 -12.53
CA LEU A 94 7.05 -12.20 -11.45
C LEU A 94 8.36 -11.37 -11.42
N ASP A 95 8.80 -10.79 -12.54
CA ASP A 95 9.96 -9.89 -12.55
C ASP A 95 9.64 -8.50 -11.94
N ASP A 96 8.38 -8.05 -12.01
CA ASP A 96 7.94 -6.78 -11.40
C ASP A 96 7.93 -6.83 -9.86
N LEU A 97 8.01 -8.01 -9.25
CA LEU A 97 8.07 -8.19 -7.80
C LEU A 97 9.32 -7.60 -7.13
N ARG A 98 10.32 -7.17 -7.92
CA ARG A 98 11.53 -6.48 -7.43
C ARG A 98 11.21 -5.28 -6.54
N THR A 99 10.15 -4.54 -6.84
CA THR A 99 9.76 -3.35 -6.07
C THR A 99 8.91 -3.67 -4.85
N ILE A 100 8.30 -4.86 -4.80
CA ILE A 100 7.42 -5.32 -3.71
C ILE A 100 8.19 -6.12 -2.66
N SER A 101 9.17 -6.93 -3.08
CA SER A 101 9.85 -7.92 -2.23
C SER A 101 11.38 -7.75 -2.19
N TRP A 102 11.86 -6.50 -2.32
CA TRP A 102 13.30 -6.20 -2.31
C TRP A 102 14.02 -6.64 -1.01
N ARG A 103 13.37 -6.51 0.16
CA ARG A 103 13.96 -6.81 1.49
C ARG A 103 13.27 -7.95 2.24
N THR A 104 12.19 -8.50 1.69
CA THR A 104 11.36 -9.51 2.34
C THR A 104 11.33 -10.78 1.50
N GLU A 105 11.32 -11.91 2.18
CA GLU A 105 11.07 -13.18 1.51
C GLU A 105 9.61 -13.22 1.05
N LEU A 106 9.39 -13.61 -0.21
CA LEU A 106 8.06 -13.78 -0.78
C LEU A 106 7.89 -15.23 -1.25
N PRO A 107 7.12 -16.06 -0.51
CA PRO A 107 6.87 -17.44 -0.88
C PRO A 107 5.89 -17.56 -2.06
N ILE A 108 6.22 -18.43 -3.02
CA ILE A 108 5.41 -18.78 -4.19
C ILE A 108 5.04 -20.25 -4.11
N TYR A 109 3.76 -20.54 -4.12
CA TYR A 109 3.21 -21.90 -4.09
C TYR A 109 2.66 -22.29 -5.46
N ALA A 110 3.14 -23.39 -6.01
CA ALA A 110 2.67 -23.93 -7.28
C ALA A 110 3.04 -25.42 -7.43
N GLU A 111 2.48 -26.09 -8.44
CA GLU A 111 2.91 -27.46 -8.77
C GLU A 111 4.38 -27.51 -9.23
N PRO A 112 5.09 -28.63 -9.02
CA PRO A 112 6.50 -28.74 -9.37
C PRO A 112 6.84 -28.35 -10.81
N ASN A 113 6.03 -28.74 -11.80
CA ASN A 113 6.23 -28.36 -13.21
C ASN A 113 6.14 -26.84 -13.42
N VAL A 114 5.25 -26.15 -12.70
CA VAL A 114 5.12 -24.69 -12.75
C VAL A 114 6.35 -24.03 -12.14
N LEU A 115 6.82 -24.53 -10.99
CA LEU A 115 8.03 -24.02 -10.34
C LEU A 115 9.29 -24.20 -11.22
N GLU A 116 9.44 -25.34 -11.90
CA GLU A 116 10.53 -25.55 -12.87
C GLU A 116 10.43 -24.60 -14.06
N SER A 117 9.20 -24.34 -14.55
CA SER A 117 8.93 -23.31 -15.56
C SER A 117 9.39 -21.92 -15.15
N ILE A 118 9.17 -21.56 -13.88
CA ILE A 118 9.56 -20.25 -13.31
C ILE A 118 11.08 -20.17 -13.21
N LYS A 119 11.73 -21.21 -12.69
CA LYS A 119 13.21 -21.28 -12.61
C LYS A 119 13.86 -21.11 -13.97
N ALA A 120 13.30 -21.73 -15.02
CA ALA A 120 13.82 -21.61 -16.37
C ALA A 120 13.68 -20.19 -16.95
N ARG A 121 12.52 -19.53 -16.76
CA ARG A 121 12.28 -18.17 -17.27
C ARG A 121 13.06 -17.11 -16.49
N LEU A 122 13.05 -17.22 -15.17
CA LEU A 122 13.76 -16.34 -14.25
C LEU A 122 15.11 -16.97 -13.84
N HIS A 123 15.86 -17.50 -14.80
CA HIS A 123 17.14 -18.16 -14.55
C HIS A 123 18.16 -17.24 -13.84
N TYR A 124 18.03 -15.92 -13.99
CA TYR A 124 18.83 -14.91 -13.29
C TYR A 124 18.39 -14.67 -11.83
N TYR A 125 17.21 -15.14 -11.43
CA TYR A 125 16.76 -15.18 -10.01
C TYR A 125 17.23 -16.44 -9.31
N PHE A 126 17.14 -17.58 -9.98
CA PHE A 126 17.28 -18.92 -9.37
C PHE A 126 18.57 -19.66 -9.78
N GLY A 127 19.33 -19.09 -10.71
CA GLY A 127 20.60 -19.65 -11.15
C GLY A 127 21.73 -19.52 -10.13
N PRO A 128 22.89 -20.14 -10.39
CA PRO A 128 24.04 -20.16 -9.47
C PRO A 128 24.61 -18.76 -9.20
N HIS A 129 24.40 -17.82 -10.13
CA HIS A 129 24.78 -16.42 -9.99
C HIS A 129 23.52 -15.55 -10.02
N ARG A 130 22.92 -15.31 -8.85
CA ARG A 130 21.75 -14.42 -8.73
C ARG A 130 22.11 -13.00 -9.17
N TYR A 131 21.28 -12.41 -10.00
CA TYR A 131 21.48 -11.02 -10.42
C TYR A 131 21.32 -10.07 -9.22
N PRO A 132 22.22 -9.09 -9.01
CA PRO A 132 22.12 -8.17 -7.89
C PRO A 132 20.77 -7.44 -7.86
N GLY A 133 20.11 -7.46 -6.71
CA GLY A 133 18.82 -6.79 -6.54
C GLY A 133 17.60 -7.55 -7.05
N THR A 134 17.72 -8.86 -7.31
CA THR A 134 16.53 -9.73 -7.42
C THR A 134 15.92 -9.95 -6.03
N PRO A 135 14.58 -9.93 -5.89
CA PRO A 135 13.91 -10.21 -4.63
C PRO A 135 14.19 -11.63 -4.13
N HIS A 136 13.97 -11.88 -2.84
CA HIS A 136 14.10 -13.22 -2.28
C HIS A 136 12.81 -14.01 -2.45
N LEU A 137 12.61 -14.63 -3.62
CA LEU A 137 11.48 -15.51 -3.88
C LEU A 137 11.79 -16.93 -3.42
N THR A 138 10.96 -17.52 -2.56
CA THR A 138 11.06 -18.93 -2.16
C THR A 138 9.99 -19.76 -2.86
N LEU A 139 10.36 -20.93 -3.36
CA LEU A 139 9.48 -21.78 -4.17
C LEU A 139 9.01 -22.98 -3.33
N HIS A 140 7.70 -23.08 -3.13
CA HIS A 140 7.05 -24.07 -2.27
C HIS A 140 6.18 -25.01 -3.11
N PRO A 141 6.60 -26.27 -3.32
CA PRO A 141 5.89 -27.20 -4.19
C PRO A 141 4.58 -27.69 -3.58
N ILE A 142 3.47 -27.50 -4.29
CA ILE A 142 2.19 -28.16 -4.01
C ILE A 142 2.21 -29.51 -4.72
N SER A 143 2.57 -30.57 -3.99
CA SER A 143 2.80 -31.90 -4.58
C SER A 143 1.59 -32.85 -4.51
N SER A 144 0.51 -32.43 -3.85
CA SER A 144 -0.75 -33.16 -3.70
C SER A 144 -1.93 -32.23 -3.86
N LEU A 145 -3.11 -32.78 -4.20
CA LEU A 145 -4.38 -32.04 -4.22
C LEU A 145 -5.04 -31.94 -2.83
N GLU A 146 -4.33 -32.34 -1.77
CA GLU A 146 -4.80 -32.18 -0.39
C GLU A 146 -4.81 -30.69 0.00
N PRO A 147 -5.81 -30.25 0.79
CA PRO A 147 -5.83 -28.90 1.33
C PRO A 147 -4.59 -28.61 2.19
N PHE A 148 -4.10 -27.37 2.12
CA PHE A 148 -3.00 -26.89 2.95
C PHE A 148 -3.36 -25.57 3.61
N THR A 149 -2.71 -25.28 4.74
CA THR A 149 -2.88 -24.02 5.46
C THR A 149 -1.86 -23.00 4.97
N LEU A 150 -2.33 -21.81 4.60
CA LEU A 150 -1.50 -20.65 4.30
C LEU A 150 -1.92 -19.51 5.22
N TYR A 151 -1.10 -19.26 6.23
CA TYR A 151 -1.42 -18.37 7.37
C TYR A 151 -2.71 -18.81 8.07
N ASP A 152 -3.73 -17.96 8.08
CA ASP A 152 -5.05 -18.21 8.65
C ASP A 152 -6.05 -18.69 7.61
N LEU A 153 -5.65 -18.99 6.36
CA LEU A 153 -6.53 -19.54 5.33
C LEU A 153 -6.28 -21.02 5.08
N THR A 154 -7.34 -21.75 4.74
CA THR A 154 -7.25 -23.11 4.19
C THR A 154 -7.41 -23.04 2.68
N ILE A 155 -6.37 -23.44 1.95
CA ILE A 155 -6.33 -23.47 0.48
C ILE A 155 -6.56 -24.92 0.03
N GLU A 156 -7.63 -25.15 -0.71
CA GLU A 156 -7.97 -26.44 -1.30
C GLU A 156 -7.75 -26.38 -2.83
N PRO A 157 -6.73 -27.07 -3.36
CA PRO A 157 -6.50 -27.14 -4.80
C PRO A 157 -7.63 -27.91 -5.51
N ILE A 158 -8.09 -27.34 -6.63
CA ILE A 158 -9.12 -27.91 -7.50
C ILE A 158 -8.48 -28.30 -8.83
N ARG A 159 -8.53 -29.58 -9.19
CA ARG A 159 -7.97 -30.03 -10.48
C ARG A 159 -8.92 -29.68 -11.62
N VAL A 160 -8.41 -28.92 -12.59
CA VAL A 160 -9.14 -28.60 -13.81
C VAL A 160 -8.29 -28.88 -15.05
N MET A 161 -8.95 -29.05 -16.20
CA MET A 161 -8.30 -29.32 -17.48
C MET A 161 -8.32 -28.07 -18.36
N HIS A 162 -7.14 -27.56 -18.68
CA HIS A 162 -6.93 -26.54 -19.71
C HIS A 162 -6.65 -27.23 -21.05
N GLY A 163 -7.73 -27.63 -21.74
CA GLY A 163 -7.65 -28.55 -22.87
C GLY A 163 -7.19 -29.94 -22.40
N LYS A 164 -5.96 -30.33 -22.74
CA LYS A 164 -5.36 -31.60 -22.27
C LYS A 164 -4.41 -31.43 -21.08
N GLN A 165 -4.08 -30.20 -20.72
CA GLN A 165 -3.13 -29.91 -19.65
C GLN A 165 -3.88 -29.82 -18.31
N PRO A 166 -3.51 -30.62 -17.30
CA PRO A 166 -4.02 -30.42 -15.95
C PRO A 166 -3.41 -29.14 -15.35
N ILE A 167 -4.24 -28.30 -14.75
CA ILE A 167 -3.85 -27.10 -14.00
C ILE A 167 -4.60 -27.05 -12.66
N LEU A 168 -4.35 -26.03 -11.84
CA LEU A 168 -5.06 -25.81 -10.59
C LEU A 168 -6.03 -24.63 -10.68
N GLY A 169 -7.23 -24.81 -10.14
CA GLY A 169 -8.01 -23.75 -9.52
C GLY A 169 -7.93 -23.87 -8.00
N TYR A 170 -8.61 -22.98 -7.27
CA TYR A 170 -8.54 -22.94 -5.82
C TYR A 170 -9.90 -22.73 -5.16
N ARG A 171 -10.17 -23.46 -4.08
CA ARG A 171 -11.17 -23.11 -3.07
C ARG A 171 -10.46 -22.59 -1.83
N ILE A 172 -10.88 -21.43 -1.33
CA ILE A 172 -10.29 -20.75 -0.18
C ILE A 172 -11.43 -20.33 0.75
N GLY A 173 -11.72 -21.15 1.76
CA GLY A 173 -12.93 -20.98 2.58
C GLY A 173 -14.21 -21.09 1.74
N SER A 174 -14.98 -19.99 1.68
CA SER A 174 -16.19 -19.86 0.85
C SER A 174 -15.96 -19.16 -0.50
N PHE A 175 -14.71 -18.92 -0.90
CA PHE A 175 -14.35 -18.35 -2.20
C PHE A 175 -13.78 -19.43 -3.14
N GLY A 176 -14.26 -19.50 -4.38
CA GLY A 176 -13.72 -20.36 -5.44
C GLY A 176 -13.16 -19.53 -6.60
N PHE A 177 -12.01 -19.93 -7.13
CA PHE A 177 -11.33 -19.30 -8.26
C PHE A 177 -10.95 -20.34 -9.33
N LEU A 178 -11.60 -20.26 -10.49
CA LEU A 178 -11.38 -21.13 -11.64
C LEU A 178 -11.12 -20.28 -12.89
N THR A 179 -9.88 -20.26 -13.37
CA THR A 179 -9.52 -19.67 -14.67
C THR A 179 -8.98 -20.73 -15.61
N ASP A 180 -8.91 -20.42 -16.91
CA ASP A 180 -8.28 -21.25 -17.93
C ASP A 180 -8.84 -22.68 -18.01
N LEU A 181 -10.08 -22.90 -17.52
CA LEU A 181 -10.73 -24.20 -17.43
C LEU A 181 -11.49 -24.50 -18.73
N LYS A 182 -11.33 -25.71 -19.25
CA LYS A 182 -12.18 -26.34 -20.29
C LYS A 182 -13.14 -27.37 -19.72
N SER A 183 -12.63 -28.27 -18.88
CA SER A 183 -13.43 -29.30 -18.22
C SER A 183 -12.94 -29.59 -16.80
N ILE A 184 -13.88 -29.99 -15.96
CA ILE A 184 -13.68 -30.28 -14.54
C ILE A 184 -14.39 -31.59 -14.22
N ALA A 185 -13.74 -32.45 -13.43
CA ALA A 185 -14.30 -33.74 -13.05
C ALA A 185 -15.40 -33.57 -11.98
N PRO A 186 -16.44 -34.42 -11.94
CA PRO A 186 -17.54 -34.29 -10.97
C PRO A 186 -17.09 -34.23 -9.51
N GLU A 187 -16.07 -35.00 -9.13
CA GLU A 187 -15.47 -35.02 -7.80
C GLU A 187 -14.80 -33.67 -7.43
N GLU A 188 -14.26 -32.95 -8.41
CA GLU A 188 -13.67 -31.62 -8.23
C GLU A 188 -14.75 -30.53 -8.14
N ILE A 189 -15.89 -30.71 -8.81
CA ILE A 189 -17.08 -29.85 -8.62
C ILE A 189 -17.62 -30.00 -7.18
N GLU A 190 -17.60 -31.21 -6.62
CA GLU A 190 -18.09 -31.47 -5.27
C GLU A 190 -17.28 -30.70 -4.20
N LYS A 191 -15.98 -30.52 -4.41
CA LYS A 191 -15.13 -29.67 -3.56
C LYS A 191 -15.58 -28.22 -3.54
N LEU A 192 -16.30 -27.73 -4.54
CA LEU A 192 -16.79 -26.35 -4.60
C LEU A 192 -18.16 -26.16 -3.95
N ARG A 193 -18.80 -27.22 -3.42
CA ARG A 193 -20.11 -27.05 -2.77
C ARG A 193 -20.06 -26.11 -1.57
N GLY A 194 -21.02 -25.19 -1.53
CA GLY A 194 -21.18 -24.23 -0.43
C GLY A 194 -20.19 -23.06 -0.49
N VAL A 195 -19.49 -22.85 -1.60
CA VAL A 195 -18.84 -21.56 -1.85
C VAL A 195 -19.91 -20.47 -1.98
N GLU A 196 -19.65 -19.31 -1.40
CA GLU A 196 -20.53 -18.14 -1.47
C GLU A 196 -20.17 -17.27 -2.67
N LEU A 197 -18.88 -17.22 -3.03
CA LEU A 197 -18.36 -16.49 -4.18
C LEU A 197 -17.61 -17.44 -5.12
N LEU A 198 -17.92 -17.38 -6.42
CA LEU A 198 -17.21 -18.11 -7.46
C LEU A 198 -16.72 -17.14 -8.55
N PHE A 199 -15.43 -17.14 -8.84
CA PHE A 199 -14.90 -16.61 -10.10
C PHE A 199 -14.66 -17.78 -11.06
N VAL A 200 -15.24 -17.71 -12.25
CA VAL A 200 -15.16 -18.80 -13.25
C VAL A 200 -14.92 -18.23 -14.65
N ASN A 201 -14.02 -18.82 -15.44
CA ASN A 201 -13.77 -18.34 -16.80
C ASN A 201 -14.97 -18.57 -17.73
N GLY A 202 -15.19 -17.62 -18.64
CA GLY A 202 -16.10 -17.78 -19.76
C GLY A 202 -15.57 -17.01 -20.96
N LEU A 203 -14.79 -17.67 -21.82
CA LEU A 203 -13.96 -16.99 -22.83
C LEU A 203 -14.78 -16.14 -23.82
N ARG A 204 -15.88 -16.73 -24.31
CA ARG A 204 -16.79 -16.18 -25.33
C ARG A 204 -18.11 -16.94 -25.27
N TYR A 205 -19.17 -16.38 -25.85
CA TYR A 205 -20.53 -16.83 -25.57
C TYR A 205 -20.84 -18.28 -25.97
N THR A 206 -20.83 -18.59 -27.28
CA THR A 206 -21.28 -19.91 -27.79
C THR A 206 -20.20 -20.67 -28.56
N LYS A 207 -19.27 -19.98 -29.22
CA LYS A 207 -18.28 -20.63 -30.10
C LYS A 207 -17.31 -21.49 -29.27
N PRO A 208 -17.25 -22.82 -29.44
CA PRO A 208 -16.38 -23.67 -28.62
C PRO A 208 -14.90 -23.31 -28.76
N HIS A 209 -14.14 -23.42 -27.68
CA HIS A 209 -12.68 -23.24 -27.67
C HIS A 209 -12.00 -24.54 -27.22
N PRO A 210 -10.83 -24.92 -27.80
CA PRO A 210 -10.16 -26.17 -27.45
C PRO A 210 -9.68 -26.23 -25.99
N THR A 211 -9.34 -25.10 -25.40
CA THR A 211 -8.73 -25.02 -24.05
C THR A 211 -9.55 -24.25 -23.02
N HIS A 212 -10.71 -23.69 -23.40
CA HIS A 212 -11.50 -22.84 -22.50
C HIS A 212 -12.99 -23.13 -22.60
N GLN A 213 -13.70 -22.91 -21.49
CA GLN A 213 -15.14 -22.87 -21.45
C GLN A 213 -15.71 -21.68 -22.23
N THR A 214 -16.83 -21.91 -22.88
CA THR A 214 -17.73 -20.84 -23.31
C THR A 214 -18.47 -20.25 -22.10
N ILE A 215 -19.13 -19.11 -22.27
CA ILE A 215 -19.95 -18.53 -21.20
C ILE A 215 -21.11 -19.48 -20.84
N GLU A 216 -21.73 -20.15 -21.82
CA GLU A 216 -22.77 -21.15 -21.57
C GLU A 216 -22.26 -22.33 -20.74
N GLU A 217 -21.09 -22.88 -21.08
CA GLU A 217 -20.46 -23.96 -20.30
C GLU A 217 -20.12 -23.49 -18.85
N ALA A 218 -19.73 -22.23 -18.67
CA ALA A 218 -19.49 -21.64 -17.36
C ALA A 218 -20.79 -21.45 -16.55
N LEU A 219 -21.90 -21.12 -17.21
CA LEU A 219 -23.22 -21.03 -16.59
C LEU A 219 -23.72 -22.41 -16.14
N GLU A 220 -23.52 -23.45 -16.96
CA GLU A 220 -23.84 -24.83 -16.58
C GLU A 220 -23.05 -25.29 -15.35
N LEU A 221 -21.75 -24.96 -15.28
CA LEU A 221 -20.93 -25.24 -14.11
C LEU A 221 -21.41 -24.46 -12.89
N THR A 222 -21.69 -23.17 -13.05
CA THR A 222 -22.21 -22.30 -11.97
C THR A 222 -23.52 -22.85 -11.41
N ALA A 223 -24.42 -23.34 -12.27
CA ALA A 223 -25.68 -23.96 -11.87
C ALA A 223 -25.50 -25.27 -11.07
N LYS A 224 -24.40 -26.02 -11.31
CA LYS A 224 -24.04 -27.21 -10.52
C LYS A 224 -23.42 -26.85 -9.17
N VAL A 225 -22.60 -25.80 -9.12
CA VAL A 225 -21.93 -25.34 -7.89
C VAL A 225 -22.88 -24.59 -6.96
N GLN A 226 -23.83 -23.84 -7.52
CA GLN A 226 -24.83 -23.02 -6.82
C GLN A 226 -24.22 -22.01 -5.82
N PRO A 227 -23.28 -21.14 -6.24
CA PRO A 227 -22.75 -20.10 -5.36
C PRO A 227 -23.81 -19.02 -5.10
N GLN A 228 -23.67 -18.25 -4.02
CA GLN A 228 -24.52 -17.07 -3.79
C GLN A 228 -24.26 -15.99 -4.86
N ARG A 229 -23.00 -15.80 -5.25
CA ARG A 229 -22.58 -14.92 -6.34
C ARG A 229 -21.53 -15.59 -7.22
N SER A 230 -21.68 -15.45 -8.53
CA SER A 230 -20.68 -15.87 -9.51
C SER A 230 -20.26 -14.70 -10.39
N TYR A 231 -18.98 -14.60 -10.73
CA TYR A 231 -18.47 -13.65 -11.71
C TYR A 231 -17.77 -14.39 -12.84
N ILE A 232 -18.19 -14.07 -14.07
CA ILE A 232 -17.54 -14.56 -15.28
C ILE A 232 -16.27 -13.75 -15.51
N ILE A 233 -15.12 -14.43 -15.54
CA ILE A 233 -13.79 -13.85 -15.74
C ILE A 233 -13.14 -14.43 -17.00
N HIS A 234 -11.88 -14.05 -17.25
CA HIS A 234 -11.09 -14.49 -18.40
C HIS A 234 -11.84 -14.29 -19.74
N LEU A 235 -12.46 -13.12 -19.87
CA LEU A 235 -13.32 -12.73 -20.99
C LEU A 235 -12.46 -12.21 -22.15
N SER A 236 -12.65 -12.76 -23.35
CA SER A 236 -12.02 -12.24 -24.57
C SER A 236 -12.83 -11.08 -25.15
N HIS A 237 -12.25 -10.33 -26.09
CA HIS A 237 -12.98 -9.33 -26.87
C HIS A 237 -14.14 -9.90 -27.71
N HIS A 238 -14.24 -11.22 -27.88
CA HIS A 238 -15.39 -11.88 -28.51
C HIS A 238 -16.59 -12.03 -27.56
N ALA A 239 -16.42 -11.77 -26.26
CA ALA A 239 -17.53 -11.58 -25.36
C ALA A 239 -18.28 -10.28 -25.71
N PRO A 240 -19.61 -10.22 -25.53
CA PRO A 240 -20.33 -8.96 -25.64
C PRO A 240 -19.80 -7.92 -24.64
N PRO A 241 -19.91 -6.62 -24.94
CA PRO A 241 -19.66 -5.56 -23.97
C PRO A 241 -20.41 -5.80 -22.65
N THR A 242 -19.83 -5.36 -21.54
CA THR A 242 -20.28 -5.67 -20.18
C THR A 242 -21.76 -5.37 -19.97
N ALA A 243 -22.24 -4.21 -20.43
CA ALA A 243 -23.64 -3.84 -20.32
C ALA A 243 -24.58 -4.80 -21.08
N GLU A 244 -24.18 -5.28 -22.26
CA GLU A 244 -24.97 -6.25 -23.03
C GLU A 244 -24.92 -7.64 -22.41
N LEU A 245 -23.74 -8.08 -21.96
CA LEU A 245 -23.56 -9.40 -21.39
C LEU A 245 -24.33 -9.52 -20.07
N GLN A 246 -24.26 -8.51 -19.19
CA GLN A 246 -24.90 -8.54 -17.89
C GLN A 246 -26.43 -8.74 -17.96
N VAL A 247 -27.09 -8.21 -19.01
CA VAL A 247 -28.53 -8.40 -19.24
C VAL A 247 -28.89 -9.84 -19.60
N ARG A 248 -27.93 -10.62 -20.14
CA ARG A 248 -28.14 -12.01 -20.55
C ARG A 248 -27.80 -13.03 -19.46
N LEU A 249 -27.09 -12.59 -18.42
CA LEU A 249 -26.70 -13.46 -17.31
C LEU A 249 -27.89 -13.68 -16.36
N PRO A 250 -28.05 -14.89 -15.81
CA PRO A 250 -29.08 -15.16 -14.82
C PRO A 250 -28.80 -14.42 -13.50
N GLU A 251 -29.81 -14.34 -12.65
CA GLU A 251 -29.68 -13.75 -11.31
C GLU A 251 -28.55 -14.45 -10.51
N GLY A 252 -27.77 -13.66 -9.77
CA GLY A 252 -26.61 -14.14 -9.02
C GLY A 252 -25.35 -14.34 -9.87
N VAL A 253 -25.41 -14.17 -11.19
CA VAL A 253 -24.25 -14.23 -12.09
C VAL A 253 -23.95 -12.87 -12.70
N TYR A 254 -22.69 -12.45 -12.61
CA TYR A 254 -22.24 -11.12 -12.96
C TYR A 254 -21.05 -11.16 -13.91
N VAL A 255 -20.84 -10.06 -14.64
CA VAL A 255 -19.62 -9.88 -15.44
C VAL A 255 -18.50 -9.39 -14.53
N GLY A 256 -17.39 -10.13 -14.44
CA GLY A 256 -16.18 -9.65 -13.76
C GLY A 256 -15.56 -8.47 -14.49
N TYR A 257 -14.90 -7.58 -13.78
CA TYR A 257 -14.17 -6.45 -14.34
C TYR A 257 -13.00 -6.08 -13.42
N ASP A 258 -11.98 -5.44 -13.98
CA ASP A 258 -10.76 -5.08 -13.26
C ASP A 258 -11.06 -4.08 -12.13
N GLY A 259 -10.48 -4.31 -10.95
CA GLY A 259 -10.70 -3.50 -9.75
C GLY A 259 -11.99 -3.83 -8.97
N LEU A 260 -12.78 -4.82 -9.41
CA LEU A 260 -13.93 -5.31 -8.64
C LEU A 260 -13.47 -5.79 -7.26
N THR A 261 -13.89 -5.11 -6.21
CA THR A 261 -13.57 -5.45 -4.81
C THR A 261 -14.82 -5.99 -4.11
N LEU A 262 -14.70 -7.13 -3.44
CA LEU A 262 -15.75 -7.78 -2.67
C LEU A 262 -15.29 -7.97 -1.23
N ARG A 263 -16.12 -7.56 -0.25
CA ARG A 263 -15.86 -7.77 1.17
C ARG A 263 -16.77 -8.87 1.71
N TYR A 264 -16.22 -9.80 2.48
CA TYR A 264 -16.98 -10.80 3.20
C TYR A 264 -17.63 -10.18 4.44
N THR A 265 -18.93 -10.34 4.58
CA THR A 265 -19.71 -9.94 5.75
C THR A 265 -20.40 -11.18 6.30
N GLU A 266 -20.20 -11.48 7.58
CA GLU A 266 -20.80 -12.64 8.20
C GLU A 266 -22.34 -12.60 8.10
N GLY A 267 -22.94 -13.70 7.64
CA GLY A 267 -24.38 -13.84 7.46
C GLY A 267 -24.92 -13.36 6.10
N THR A 268 -24.24 -12.45 5.40
CA THR A 268 -24.67 -11.94 4.08
C THR A 268 -23.72 -12.29 2.94
N GLY A 269 -22.53 -12.79 3.26
CA GLY A 269 -21.52 -13.25 2.30
C GLY A 269 -20.75 -12.11 1.64
N TYR A 270 -20.34 -12.31 0.39
CA TYR A 270 -19.54 -11.34 -0.33
C TYR A 270 -20.38 -10.19 -0.90
N ILE A 271 -20.08 -8.96 -0.46
CA ILE A 271 -20.75 -7.74 -0.89
C ILE A 271 -19.79 -6.89 -1.74
N PRO A 272 -20.18 -6.51 -2.98
CA PRO A 272 -19.39 -5.61 -3.80
C PRO A 272 -19.19 -4.27 -3.10
N GLN A 273 -17.96 -3.80 -3.06
CA GLN A 273 -17.63 -2.47 -2.57
C GLN A 273 -17.82 -1.47 -3.71
N PRO A 274 -18.21 -0.22 -3.41
CA PRO A 274 -18.21 0.83 -4.42
C PRO A 274 -16.83 0.90 -5.09
N THR A 275 -16.82 0.97 -6.41
CA THR A 275 -15.63 1.40 -7.17
C THR A 275 -15.36 2.84 -6.77
N GLN A 276 -14.65 3.05 -5.65
CA GLN A 276 -13.82 4.25 -5.50
C GLN A 276 -12.93 4.33 -6.74
N ASP A 277 -12.58 5.53 -7.22
CA ASP A 277 -11.77 5.80 -8.42
C ASP A 277 -10.44 5.01 -8.47
N LYS A 278 -10.54 3.69 -8.71
CA LYS A 278 -9.45 2.71 -8.84
C LYS A 278 -9.16 2.42 -10.30
N LEU A 279 -10.14 2.69 -11.18
CA LEU A 279 -10.02 2.55 -12.64
C LEU A 279 -9.30 3.75 -13.28
N VAL A 280 -9.13 4.83 -12.54
CA VAL A 280 -8.36 6.01 -12.91
C VAL A 280 -7.59 6.38 -11.67
N ARG A 281 -6.26 6.48 -11.72
CA ARG A 281 -5.50 7.14 -10.63
C ARG A 281 -6.21 8.46 -10.37
N SER A 282 -6.92 8.60 -9.25
CA SER A 282 -7.39 9.92 -8.84
C SER A 282 -6.16 10.81 -8.83
N ALA A 283 -6.15 11.79 -9.73
CA ALA A 283 -5.06 12.75 -9.91
C ALA A 283 -4.96 13.73 -8.73
N ALA A 284 -5.77 13.54 -7.68
CA ALA A 284 -5.72 14.36 -6.49
C ALA A 284 -4.50 13.98 -5.66
N GLU A 285 -3.40 14.72 -5.85
CA GLU A 285 -2.28 14.66 -4.90
C GLU A 285 -2.79 15.03 -3.49
N PRO A 286 -2.35 14.34 -2.42
CA PRO A 286 -2.85 14.57 -1.06
C PRO A 286 -2.60 16.00 -0.59
N PHE A 287 -1.48 16.58 -1.01
CA PHE A 287 -1.08 17.94 -0.70
C PHE A 287 -0.24 18.51 -1.84
N THR A 288 0.04 19.81 -1.77
CA THR A 288 1.07 20.48 -2.57
C THR A 288 2.38 20.53 -1.78
N TYR A 289 3.52 20.38 -2.45
CA TYR A 289 4.84 20.40 -1.83
C TYR A 289 5.64 21.63 -2.25
N ARG A 290 6.38 22.23 -1.31
CA ARG A 290 7.34 23.30 -1.59
C ARG A 290 8.59 23.13 -0.74
N ASP A 291 9.75 23.12 -1.40
CA ASP A 291 11.04 23.34 -0.75
C ASP A 291 11.32 24.83 -0.68
N CYS A 292 11.41 25.38 0.53
CA CYS A 292 11.73 26.78 0.78
C CYS A 292 13.24 27.04 0.79
N GLY A 293 14.07 25.99 0.67
CA GLY A 293 15.51 26.10 0.78
C GLY A 293 15.94 26.57 2.17
N ARG A 294 17.05 27.30 2.21
CA ARG A 294 17.55 27.94 3.42
C ARG A 294 16.85 29.28 3.63
N ILE A 295 16.19 29.44 4.78
CA ILE A 295 15.31 30.58 5.06
C ILE A 295 15.38 30.98 6.54
N ASP A 296 15.23 32.28 6.83
CA ASP A 296 15.07 32.76 8.20
C ASP A 296 13.87 32.10 8.89
N TYR A 297 14.01 31.84 10.18
CA TYR A 297 12.98 31.15 10.95
C TYR A 297 11.65 31.93 11.00
N ARG A 298 11.71 33.26 11.13
CA ARG A 298 10.52 34.12 11.23
C ARG A 298 9.80 34.22 9.90
N GLU A 299 10.53 34.31 8.79
CA GLU A 299 9.93 34.29 7.45
C GLU A 299 9.17 32.97 7.18
N ALA A 300 9.74 31.83 7.58
CA ALA A 300 9.06 30.54 7.48
C ALA A 300 7.85 30.46 8.42
N LEU A 301 7.93 31.04 9.63
CA LEU A 301 6.81 31.09 10.57
C LEU A 301 5.66 31.94 10.02
N GLU A 302 5.94 33.11 9.43
CA GLU A 302 4.93 33.95 8.78
C GLU A 302 4.25 33.22 7.62
N MET A 303 5.01 32.46 6.81
CA MET A 303 4.46 31.64 5.73
C MET A 303 3.51 30.56 6.27
N GLN A 304 3.92 29.86 7.34
CA GLN A 304 3.10 28.87 8.01
C GLN A 304 1.79 29.49 8.55
N GLN A 305 1.90 30.61 9.27
CA GLN A 305 0.76 31.32 9.86
C GLN A 305 -0.23 31.79 8.80
N LYS A 306 0.26 32.34 7.69
CA LYS A 306 -0.59 32.74 6.56
C LYS A 306 -1.38 31.55 6.00
N LEU A 307 -0.69 30.46 5.66
CA LEU A 307 -1.32 29.26 5.11
C LEU A 307 -2.32 28.65 6.09
N TRP A 308 -1.96 28.60 7.38
CA TRP A 308 -2.83 28.09 8.43
C TRP A 308 -4.08 28.96 8.60
N GLN A 309 -3.92 30.28 8.68
CA GLN A 309 -5.03 31.22 8.85
C GLN A 309 -5.99 31.20 7.66
N GLU A 310 -5.48 31.14 6.42
CA GLU A 310 -6.31 31.03 5.21
C GLU A 310 -7.23 29.80 5.26
N ARG A 311 -6.77 28.67 5.81
CA ARG A 311 -7.59 27.46 6.00
C ARG A 311 -8.59 27.61 7.12
N ILE A 312 -8.17 28.13 8.27
CA ILE A 312 -9.08 28.41 9.40
C ILE A 312 -10.22 29.34 8.96
N ASP A 313 -9.90 30.42 8.25
CA ASP A 313 -10.88 31.39 7.75
C ASP A 313 -11.82 30.77 6.71
N ALA A 314 -11.33 29.87 5.86
CA ALA A 314 -12.17 29.11 4.94
C ALA A 314 -13.17 28.21 5.69
N LYS A 315 -12.70 27.48 6.73
CA LYS A 315 -13.56 26.62 7.57
C LYS A 315 -14.61 27.42 8.33
N VAL A 316 -14.22 28.54 8.94
CA VAL A 316 -15.14 29.42 9.68
C VAL A 316 -16.18 30.05 8.76
N ALA A 317 -15.78 30.41 7.54
CA ALA A 317 -16.69 30.99 6.54
C ALA A 317 -17.48 29.94 5.74
N HIS A 318 -17.35 28.64 6.05
CA HIS A 318 -17.95 27.53 5.30
C HIS A 318 -17.66 27.57 3.79
N ARG A 319 -16.44 28.01 3.42
CA ARG A 319 -15.95 28.02 2.04
C ARG A 319 -15.10 26.77 1.77
N THR A 320 -14.83 26.50 0.50
CA THR A 320 -13.87 25.46 0.11
C THR A 320 -12.52 25.73 0.76
N VAL A 321 -12.04 24.77 1.56
CA VAL A 321 -10.74 24.85 2.23
C VAL A 321 -9.63 24.72 1.17
N PRO A 322 -8.61 25.60 1.19
CA PRO A 322 -7.45 25.45 0.31
C PRO A 322 -6.76 24.10 0.49
N LYS A 323 -6.21 23.56 -0.60
CA LYS A 323 -5.48 22.28 -0.62
C LYS A 323 -4.33 22.27 0.39
N ASP A 324 -4.10 21.15 1.06
CA ASP A 324 -3.01 20.96 2.01
C ASP A 324 -1.63 21.29 1.43
N VAL A 325 -0.70 21.76 2.28
CA VAL A 325 0.65 22.17 1.87
C VAL A 325 1.69 21.53 2.79
N LEU A 326 2.70 20.88 2.22
CA LEU A 326 3.92 20.44 2.91
C LEU A 326 5.06 21.37 2.55
N LEU A 327 5.61 22.07 3.55
CA LEU A 327 6.82 22.89 3.38
C LEU A 327 8.03 22.16 3.94
N PHE A 328 9.12 22.08 3.19
CA PHE A 328 10.45 21.77 3.74
C PHE A 328 11.31 23.02 3.76
N CYS A 329 12.04 23.19 4.86
CA CYS A 329 12.97 24.29 5.06
C CYS A 329 14.29 23.77 5.63
N GLU A 330 15.31 24.58 5.48
CA GLU A 330 16.51 24.59 6.29
C GLU A 330 16.61 25.99 6.91
N HIS A 331 17.04 26.10 8.16
CA HIS A 331 17.06 27.39 8.86
C HIS A 331 18.47 27.91 9.10
N GLU A 332 18.57 29.23 9.25
CA GLU A 332 19.68 29.81 10.00
C GLU A 332 19.65 29.33 11.46
N PRO A 333 20.80 29.27 12.15
CA PRO A 333 20.87 28.83 13.54
C PRO A 333 19.86 29.55 14.45
N VAL A 334 18.94 28.78 15.03
CA VAL A 334 17.87 29.29 15.90
C VAL A 334 17.53 28.28 16.99
N LEU A 335 17.29 28.78 18.19
CA LEU A 335 16.66 28.05 19.28
C LEU A 335 15.19 28.47 19.38
N THR A 336 14.31 27.49 19.40
CA THR A 336 12.87 27.74 19.56
C THR A 336 12.36 27.21 20.88
N ILE A 337 11.52 27.98 21.57
CA ILE A 337 10.85 27.58 22.82
C ILE A 337 9.36 27.41 22.52
N GLY A 338 8.85 26.19 22.72
CA GLY A 338 7.43 25.88 22.52
C GLY A 338 6.53 26.43 23.64
N LYS A 339 5.22 26.19 23.50
CA LYS A 339 4.17 26.75 24.37
C LYS A 339 4.35 26.43 25.86
N HIS A 340 4.88 25.25 26.17
CA HIS A 340 5.15 24.79 27.54
C HIS A 340 6.64 24.75 27.88
N GLY A 341 7.48 25.35 27.03
CA GLY A 341 8.92 25.33 27.20
C GLY A 341 9.38 26.20 28.37
N LYS A 342 10.44 25.75 29.06
CA LYS A 342 10.99 26.44 30.22
C LYS A 342 12.29 27.15 29.83
N GLN A 343 12.37 28.43 30.13
CA GLN A 343 13.59 29.22 29.90
C GLN A 343 14.80 28.68 30.67
N THR A 344 14.58 27.94 31.77
CA THR A 344 15.63 27.23 32.52
C THR A 344 16.34 26.13 31.72
N ASN A 345 15.76 25.69 30.59
CA ASN A 345 16.38 24.71 29.71
C ASN A 345 17.34 25.35 28.69
N LEU A 346 17.44 26.68 28.68
CA LEU A 346 18.50 27.39 27.98
C LEU A 346 19.73 27.45 28.90
N LEU A 347 20.83 26.82 28.49
CA LEU A 347 22.04 26.65 29.32
C LEU A 347 23.03 27.83 29.20
N VAL A 348 22.71 28.80 28.34
CA VAL A 348 23.59 29.91 27.98
C VAL A 348 22.85 31.25 28.02
N SER A 349 23.58 32.35 28.23
CA SER A 349 22.97 33.68 28.20
C SER A 349 22.62 34.09 26.77
N GLU A 350 21.60 34.95 26.63
CA GLU A 350 21.22 35.52 25.34
C GLU A 350 22.36 36.30 24.68
N THR A 351 23.24 36.94 25.47
CA THR A 351 24.44 37.60 24.96
C THR A 351 25.37 36.63 24.24
N LEU A 352 25.54 35.40 24.78
CA LEU A 352 26.37 34.38 24.15
C LEU A 352 25.71 33.83 22.87
N LEU A 353 24.39 33.66 22.86
CA LEU A 353 23.64 33.28 21.65
C LEU A 353 23.83 34.30 20.52
N ASN A 354 23.66 35.58 20.83
CA ASN A 354 23.83 36.67 19.86
C ASN A 354 25.27 36.71 19.31
N SER A 355 26.28 36.48 20.14
CA SER A 355 27.68 36.41 19.69
C SER A 355 27.97 35.23 18.74
N LYS A 356 27.16 34.16 18.82
CA LYS A 356 27.22 32.99 17.93
C LYS A 356 26.28 33.10 16.73
N GLY A 357 25.54 34.21 16.59
CA GLY A 357 24.55 34.39 15.53
C GLY A 357 23.32 33.49 15.65
N ILE A 358 23.00 33.00 16.85
CA ILE A 358 21.87 32.11 17.10
C ILE A 358 20.67 32.93 17.56
N GLN A 359 19.56 32.88 16.83
CA GLN A 359 18.33 33.53 17.24
C GLN A 359 17.61 32.75 18.35
N LEU A 360 16.87 33.43 19.23
CA LEU A 360 15.95 32.81 20.19
C LEU A 360 14.52 33.23 19.87
N VAL A 361 13.61 32.27 19.64
CA VAL A 361 12.22 32.54 19.24
C VAL A 361 11.24 31.73 20.07
N GLN A 362 10.23 32.38 20.65
CA GLN A 362 9.14 31.72 21.34
C GLN A 362 7.95 31.50 20.39
N ILE A 363 7.37 30.31 20.40
CA ILE A 363 6.38 29.86 19.40
C ILE A 363 5.31 28.95 20.01
N GLU A 364 4.24 28.72 19.26
CA GLU A 364 3.01 28.06 19.75
C GLU A 364 3.00 26.53 19.58
N ARG A 365 4.13 25.95 19.15
CA ARG A 365 4.27 24.49 18.99
C ARG A 365 4.23 23.76 20.33
N GLY A 366 3.81 22.49 20.28
CA GLY A 366 4.06 21.53 21.35
C GLY A 366 5.56 21.29 21.59
N GLY A 367 5.88 20.81 22.79
CA GLY A 367 7.26 20.55 23.22
C GLY A 367 7.94 21.74 23.90
N ASP A 368 9.19 21.52 24.29
CA ASP A 368 10.00 22.45 25.09
C ASP A 368 10.93 23.28 24.17
N ILE A 369 12.22 23.39 24.49
CA ILE A 369 13.25 24.00 23.66
C ILE A 369 13.86 23.02 22.64
N THR A 370 14.17 23.49 21.43
CA THR A 370 14.95 22.74 20.42
C THR A 370 15.79 23.67 19.54
N TYR A 371 16.79 23.10 18.85
CA TYR A 371 17.60 23.78 17.85
C TYR A 371 17.12 23.48 16.43
N HIS A 372 17.21 24.49 15.56
CA HIS A 372 17.17 24.37 14.11
C HIS A 372 18.35 25.10 13.48
N GLY A 373 18.86 24.57 12.36
CA GLY A 373 19.98 25.18 11.67
C GLY A 373 20.38 24.39 10.42
N PRO A 374 21.53 24.73 9.82
CA PRO A 374 22.03 24.07 8.62
C PRO A 374 22.19 22.56 8.79
N GLY A 375 21.94 21.81 7.72
CA GLY A 375 21.96 20.35 7.72
C GLY A 375 20.77 19.69 8.41
N GLN A 376 19.79 20.44 8.91
CA GLN A 376 18.52 19.92 9.46
C GLN A 376 17.38 20.13 8.46
N ILE A 377 16.57 19.11 8.22
CA ILE A 377 15.31 19.28 7.48
C ILE A 377 14.22 19.62 8.50
N THR A 378 13.69 20.84 8.41
CA THR A 378 12.45 21.18 9.10
C THR A 378 11.26 21.05 8.16
N GLY A 379 10.26 20.27 8.56
CA GLY A 379 9.05 20.05 7.79
C GLY A 379 7.83 20.63 8.48
N TYR A 380 7.02 21.36 7.72
CA TYR A 380 5.80 22.01 8.19
C TYR A 380 4.61 21.57 7.32
N PRO A 381 3.94 20.45 7.67
CA PRO A 381 2.70 20.07 7.02
C PRO A 381 1.56 20.94 7.57
N ILE A 382 1.03 21.82 6.71
CA ILE A 382 -0.11 22.68 6.98
C ILE A 382 -1.36 21.99 6.45
N PHE A 383 -1.79 20.98 7.20
CA PHE A 383 -2.81 20.03 6.78
C PHE A 383 -4.12 20.22 7.56
N ASP A 384 -5.26 20.06 6.89
CA ASP A 384 -6.56 19.83 7.51
C ASP A 384 -6.74 18.33 7.78
N LEU A 385 -6.70 17.91 9.04
CA LEU A 385 -6.76 16.48 9.39
C LEU A 385 -8.11 15.84 9.04
N GLU A 386 -9.18 16.63 8.93
CA GLU A 386 -10.49 16.13 8.50
C GLU A 386 -10.48 15.66 7.04
N HIS A 387 -9.58 16.21 6.21
CA HIS A 387 -9.38 15.75 4.82
C HIS A 387 -8.90 14.29 4.76
N TYR A 388 -8.19 13.82 5.79
CA TYR A 388 -7.67 12.46 5.89
C TYR A 388 -8.51 11.58 6.83
N GLY A 389 -9.53 12.13 7.50
CA GLY A 389 -10.33 11.41 8.49
C GLY A 389 -9.57 10.99 9.75
N ILE A 390 -8.48 11.68 10.11
CA ILE A 390 -7.60 11.29 11.23
C ILE A 390 -7.59 12.30 12.37
N GLY A 391 -7.22 11.84 13.57
CA GLY A 391 -6.94 12.69 14.72
C GLY A 391 -5.47 13.13 14.82
N VAL A 392 -5.17 14.04 15.75
CA VAL A 392 -3.79 14.57 15.97
C VAL A 392 -2.79 13.46 16.33
N LYS A 393 -3.21 12.46 17.12
CA LYS A 393 -2.36 11.34 17.52
C LYS A 393 -1.91 10.51 16.31
N GLU A 394 -2.86 10.15 15.46
CA GLU A 394 -2.59 9.39 14.24
C GLU A 394 -1.76 10.21 13.24
N TYR A 395 -2.04 11.50 13.10
CA TYR A 395 -1.21 12.41 12.32
C TYR A 395 0.27 12.42 12.77
N ILE A 396 0.53 12.52 14.08
CA ILE A 396 1.90 12.45 14.63
C ILE A 396 2.53 11.10 14.34
N HIS A 397 1.80 10.00 14.58
CA HIS A 397 2.30 8.66 14.27
C HIS A 397 2.62 8.48 12.78
N THR A 398 1.80 9.03 11.88
CA THR A 398 2.06 8.98 10.43
C THR A 398 3.32 9.74 10.07
N MET A 399 3.55 10.94 10.62
CA MET A 399 4.82 11.66 10.43
C MET A 399 6.03 10.88 10.98
N GLU A 400 5.91 10.29 12.18
CA GLU A 400 6.95 9.41 12.73
C GLU A 400 7.22 8.23 11.80
N GLN A 401 6.18 7.65 11.18
CA GLN A 401 6.34 6.53 10.25
C GLN A 401 7.07 6.96 8.98
N CYS A 402 6.74 8.12 8.40
CA CYS A 402 7.47 8.68 7.26
C CYS A 402 8.97 8.79 7.56
N ILE A 403 9.33 9.24 8.76
CA ILE A 403 10.72 9.39 9.19
C ILE A 403 11.37 8.03 9.46
N ILE A 404 10.69 7.10 10.13
CA ILE A 404 11.19 5.74 10.38
C ILE A 404 11.47 5.01 9.07
N ASP A 405 10.55 5.08 8.11
CA ASP A 405 10.71 4.45 6.80
C ASP A 405 11.87 5.07 6.02
N LEU A 406 12.04 6.40 6.10
CA LEU A 406 13.19 7.09 5.52
C LEU A 406 14.49 6.57 6.12
N LEU A 407 14.62 6.57 7.44
CA LEU A 407 15.83 6.15 8.15
C LEU A 407 16.18 4.69 7.83
N TYR A 408 15.17 3.84 7.66
CA TYR A 408 15.33 2.47 7.22
C TYR A 408 15.92 2.35 5.81
N LEU A 409 15.68 3.30 4.90
CA LEU A 409 16.34 3.33 3.58
C LEU A 409 17.86 3.47 3.70
N TYR A 410 18.33 4.19 4.72
CA TYR A 410 19.73 4.45 5.02
C TYR A 410 20.35 3.43 6.00
N GLY A 411 19.62 2.38 6.35
CA GLY A 411 20.11 1.33 7.27
C GLY A 411 20.10 1.73 8.75
N ILE A 412 19.48 2.86 9.09
CA ILE A 412 19.34 3.33 10.47
C ILE A 412 18.06 2.70 11.04
N ARG A 413 18.19 1.92 12.11
CA ARG A 413 17.03 1.38 12.84
C ARG A 413 16.55 2.41 13.85
N SER A 414 15.28 2.77 13.77
CA SER A 414 14.67 3.77 14.63
C SER A 414 13.24 3.39 14.99
N GLU A 415 12.76 3.91 16.10
CA GLU A 415 11.46 3.57 16.68
C GLU A 415 10.82 4.78 17.37
N ARG A 416 9.56 4.62 17.81
CA ARG A 416 8.84 5.58 18.64
C ARG A 416 9.18 5.32 20.10
N LEU A 417 9.13 6.36 20.94
CA LEU A 417 9.27 6.22 22.38
C LEU A 417 7.98 6.64 23.08
N GLU A 418 7.40 5.75 23.86
CA GLU A 418 6.17 6.04 24.62
C GLU A 418 6.38 7.26 25.54
N GLY A 419 5.43 8.19 25.51
CA GLY A 419 5.48 9.44 26.27
C GLY A 419 6.44 10.50 25.74
N ALA A 420 7.17 10.25 24.64
CA ALA A 420 8.13 11.20 24.10
C ALA A 420 8.08 11.28 22.57
N THR A 421 7.40 12.31 22.04
CA THR A 421 7.19 12.51 20.60
C THR A 421 8.50 12.66 19.83
N GLY A 422 8.49 12.12 18.60
CA GLY A 422 9.63 12.12 17.69
C GLY A 422 10.18 10.71 17.44
N VAL A 423 11.26 10.66 16.68
CA VAL A 423 11.89 9.40 16.28
C VAL A 423 13.22 9.23 16.99
N TRP A 424 13.44 8.03 17.51
CA TRP A 424 14.51 7.69 18.43
C TRP A 424 15.29 6.48 17.95
N ILE A 425 16.55 6.39 18.38
CA ILE A 425 17.40 5.22 18.22
C ILE A 425 17.70 4.66 19.61
N ASP A 426 17.67 3.33 19.72
CA ASP A 426 17.86 2.57 20.96
C ASP A 426 16.94 3.07 22.10
N ALA A 427 15.65 3.30 21.77
CA ALA A 427 14.73 4.09 22.58
C ALA A 427 14.49 3.52 23.99
N HIS A 428 14.66 2.21 24.14
CA HIS A 428 14.48 1.47 25.39
C HIS A 428 15.79 1.15 26.12
N THR A 429 16.87 1.88 25.81
CA THR A 429 18.19 1.70 26.42
C THR A 429 18.70 3.00 27.03
N PRO A 430 19.72 2.96 27.92
CA PRO A 430 20.42 4.15 28.39
C PRO A 430 21.12 4.97 27.29
N GLN A 431 21.27 4.42 26.08
CA GLN A 431 21.88 5.08 24.92
C GLN A 431 20.83 5.75 24.00
N ALA A 432 19.59 5.87 24.48
CA ALA A 432 18.50 6.48 23.74
C ALA A 432 18.87 7.89 23.24
N ARG A 433 18.72 8.11 21.94
CA ARG A 433 19.03 9.40 21.30
C ARG A 433 17.99 9.76 20.25
N LYS A 434 17.60 11.03 20.24
CA LYS A 434 16.59 11.55 19.30
C LYS A 434 17.26 11.97 18.00
N ILE A 435 16.71 11.52 16.87
CA ILE A 435 17.15 11.92 15.53
C ILE A 435 16.17 12.89 14.86
N CYS A 436 14.88 12.82 15.22
CA CYS A 436 13.86 13.74 14.72
C CYS A 436 12.96 14.23 15.86
N ALA A 437 12.86 15.55 16.03
CA ALA A 437 11.89 16.17 16.92
C ALA A 437 10.57 16.42 16.20
N ILE A 438 9.45 16.25 16.90
CA ILE A 438 8.11 16.55 16.37
C ILE A 438 7.35 17.37 17.39
N GLY A 439 6.86 18.54 16.96
CA GLY A 439 6.06 19.46 17.74
C GLY A 439 5.10 20.20 16.82
N VAL A 440 3.80 19.98 17.03
CA VAL A 440 2.73 20.55 16.20
C VAL A 440 1.86 21.50 17.02
N HIS A 441 1.22 22.44 16.33
CA HIS A 441 0.08 23.20 16.83
C HIS A 441 -1.14 22.83 16.00
N THR A 442 -2.30 22.68 16.64
CA THR A 442 -3.55 22.32 15.97
C THR A 442 -4.70 23.16 16.47
N SER A 443 -5.50 23.72 15.56
CA SER A 443 -6.78 24.37 15.86
C SER A 443 -7.78 24.03 14.79
N ARG A 444 -9.03 23.71 15.14
CA ARG A 444 -10.07 23.28 14.20
C ARG A 444 -9.57 22.23 13.18
N TYR A 445 -8.76 21.28 13.66
CA TYR A 445 -8.08 20.25 12.86
C TYR A 445 -7.08 20.74 11.79
N VAL A 446 -6.79 22.03 11.71
CA VAL A 446 -5.73 22.57 10.85
C VAL A 446 -4.42 22.63 11.63
N THR A 447 -3.37 22.07 11.06
CA THR A 447 -2.06 21.89 11.68
C THR A 447 -1.04 22.95 11.25
N MET A 448 -0.11 23.27 12.14
CA MET A 448 1.07 24.11 11.88
C MET A 448 2.25 23.61 12.70
N HIS A 449 3.46 24.06 12.37
CA HIS A 449 4.71 23.44 12.81
C HIS A 449 4.79 21.98 12.30
N GLY A 450 5.62 21.14 12.90
CA GLY A 450 5.83 19.80 12.37
C GLY A 450 7.06 19.14 12.95
N PHE A 451 8.02 18.80 12.10
CA PHE A 451 9.18 18.00 12.47
C PHE A 451 10.51 18.67 12.15
N ALA A 452 11.57 18.21 12.82
CA ALA A 452 12.94 18.63 12.62
C ALA A 452 13.85 17.40 12.63
N LEU A 453 14.25 16.94 11.45
CA LEU A 453 15.10 15.77 11.24
C LEU A 453 16.55 16.20 11.09
N ASN A 454 17.42 15.68 11.96
CA ASN A 454 18.85 15.95 11.89
C ASN A 454 19.50 15.09 10.80
N VAL A 455 19.95 15.71 9.70
CA VAL A 455 20.60 14.98 8.58
C VAL A 455 22.12 15.12 8.68
N ASN A 456 22.64 16.32 8.39
CA ASN A 456 24.04 16.71 8.53
C ASN A 456 24.18 17.83 9.59
N THR A 457 23.26 17.84 10.55
CA THR A 457 23.13 18.93 11.54
C THR A 457 24.34 18.94 12.47
N ASP A 458 24.93 20.10 12.68
CA ASP A 458 25.92 20.28 13.74
C ASP A 458 25.24 20.11 15.11
N LEU A 459 25.51 18.97 15.75
CA LEU A 459 24.87 18.62 17.02
C LEU A 459 25.47 19.38 18.22
N SER A 460 26.59 20.11 18.05
CA SER A 460 27.18 20.89 19.14
C SER A 460 26.25 22.00 19.65
N TYR A 461 25.34 22.49 18.80
CA TYR A 461 24.32 23.47 19.19
C TYR A 461 23.30 22.93 20.20
N PHE A 462 23.08 21.61 20.24
CA PHE A 462 22.21 21.01 21.24
C PHE A 462 22.83 21.02 22.64
N GLN A 463 24.15 21.22 22.78
CA GLN A 463 24.81 21.39 24.07
C GLN A 463 24.47 22.74 24.74
N LEU A 464 23.83 23.65 24.01
CA LEU A 464 23.38 24.96 24.52
C LEU A 464 22.02 24.86 25.22
N ILE A 465 21.36 23.71 25.16
CA ILE A 465 20.01 23.49 25.65
C ILE A 465 19.88 22.14 26.37
N ASN A 466 18.86 22.00 27.21
CA ASN A 466 18.37 20.70 27.66
C ASN A 466 17.17 20.30 26.79
N PRO A 467 17.38 19.54 25.68
CA PRO A 467 16.29 19.20 24.78
C PRO A 467 15.28 18.30 25.49
N CYS A 468 14.00 18.68 25.41
CA CYS A 468 12.86 17.90 25.94
C CYS A 468 12.90 17.58 27.46
N GLY A 469 13.69 18.28 28.28
CA GLY A 469 13.70 18.11 29.75
C GLY A 469 14.27 16.77 30.27
N PHE A 470 14.91 15.99 29.39
CA PHE A 470 15.61 14.75 29.75
C PHE A 470 17.12 15.02 29.83
N THR A 471 17.75 14.75 30.97
CA THR A 471 19.22 14.85 31.13
C THR A 471 19.93 13.53 30.80
N ASP A 472 19.18 12.46 30.54
CA ASP A 472 19.65 11.09 30.34
C ASP A 472 19.57 10.61 28.89
N LYS A 473 19.12 11.45 27.95
CA LYS A 473 18.93 11.08 26.53
C LYS A 473 19.70 12.00 25.59
N GLY A 474 20.32 11.42 24.57
CA GLY A 474 21.12 12.14 23.59
C GLY A 474 20.33 12.69 22.39
N VAL A 475 21.06 13.34 21.49
CA VAL A 475 20.61 13.68 20.13
C VAL A 475 21.61 13.12 19.12
N THR A 476 21.14 12.82 17.91
CA THR A 476 21.98 12.32 16.81
C THR A 476 21.54 12.88 15.46
N SER A 477 22.29 12.56 14.40
CA SER A 477 22.02 12.91 13.00
C SER A 477 22.23 11.70 12.09
N MET A 478 21.66 11.74 10.88
CA MET A 478 21.91 10.68 9.89
C MET A 478 23.40 10.53 9.56
N GLU A 479 24.12 11.64 9.42
CA GLU A 479 25.57 11.65 9.19
C GLU A 479 26.33 10.87 10.26
N GLN A 480 26.04 11.14 11.54
CA GLN A 480 26.69 10.48 12.66
C GLN A 480 26.37 8.97 12.70
N GLU A 481 25.13 8.57 12.43
CA GLU A 481 24.72 7.15 12.46
C GLU A 481 25.24 6.33 11.27
N ILE A 482 25.42 6.96 10.11
CA ILE A 482 25.96 6.29 8.92
C ILE A 482 27.49 6.16 9.00
N GLY A 483 28.17 7.16 9.56
CA GLY A 483 29.61 7.13 9.81
C GLY A 483 30.50 7.12 8.55
N ARG A 484 29.96 7.48 7.38
CA ARG A 484 30.68 7.47 6.07
C ARG A 484 30.74 8.84 5.38
N GLY A 485 30.61 9.92 6.14
CA GLY A 485 30.63 11.31 5.64
C GLY A 485 29.23 11.88 5.40
N GLU A 486 29.20 13.10 4.84
CA GLU A 486 27.97 13.88 4.65
C GLU A 486 26.91 13.13 3.84
N VAL A 487 25.66 13.17 4.30
CA VAL A 487 24.52 12.58 3.62
C VAL A 487 24.01 13.55 2.55
N TYR A 488 23.74 13.06 1.34
CA TYR A 488 23.30 13.92 0.23
C TYR A 488 21.90 14.51 0.47
N PHE A 489 21.87 15.74 1.00
CA PHE A 489 20.68 16.41 1.53
C PHE A 489 19.49 16.51 0.56
N PRO A 490 19.66 16.82 -0.75
CA PRO A 490 18.55 16.86 -1.70
C PRO A 490 17.85 15.51 -1.88
N LEU A 491 18.59 14.39 -1.82
CA LEU A 491 18.00 13.06 -1.94
C LEU A 491 17.17 12.71 -0.71
N VAL A 492 17.64 13.09 0.49
CA VAL A 492 16.89 12.89 1.74
C VAL A 492 15.55 13.63 1.67
N LYS A 493 15.54 14.91 1.24
CA LYS A 493 14.31 15.67 1.02
C LYS A 493 13.38 14.99 0.02
N HIS A 494 13.90 14.58 -1.14
CA HIS A 494 13.09 13.93 -2.17
C HIS A 494 12.45 12.62 -1.69
N GLN A 495 13.23 11.76 -1.02
CA GLN A 495 12.73 10.49 -0.49
C GLN A 495 11.71 10.69 0.64
N LEU A 496 11.96 11.66 1.53
CA LEU A 496 11.05 11.99 2.61
C LEU A 496 9.71 12.52 2.07
N GLU A 497 9.75 13.41 1.09
CA GLU A 497 8.56 13.92 0.41
C GLU A 497 7.75 12.79 -0.25
N GLY A 498 8.42 11.85 -0.92
CA GLY A 498 7.79 10.67 -1.50
C GLY A 498 7.11 9.77 -0.46
N LEU A 499 7.72 9.61 0.72
CA LEU A 499 7.14 8.87 1.84
C LEU A 499 5.92 9.59 2.44
N PHE A 500 5.96 10.92 2.57
CA PHE A 500 4.79 11.71 2.94
C PHE A 500 3.66 11.52 1.93
N ARG A 501 3.94 11.57 0.61
CA ARG A 501 2.92 11.31 -0.40
C ARG A 501 2.35 9.91 -0.23
N LYS A 502 3.19 8.88 -0.12
CA LYS A 502 2.75 7.48 0.08
C LYS A 502 1.78 7.36 1.25
N HIS A 503 2.19 7.81 2.45
CA HIS A 503 1.42 7.61 3.67
C HIS A 503 0.13 8.43 3.71
N PHE A 504 0.15 9.69 3.28
CA PHE A 504 -1.05 10.54 3.29
C PHE A 504 -2.01 10.21 2.13
N THR A 505 -1.51 9.71 0.99
CA THR A 505 -2.36 9.10 -0.05
C THR A 505 -3.08 7.87 0.50
N HIS A 506 -2.40 6.98 1.22
CA HIS A 506 -3.03 5.81 1.82
C HIS A 506 -4.19 6.21 2.76
N LEU A 507 -4.01 7.22 3.61
CA LEU A 507 -5.07 7.73 4.49
C LEU A 507 -6.29 8.31 3.73
N MET A 508 -6.08 8.94 2.57
CA MET A 508 -7.20 9.44 1.75
C MET A 508 -8.07 8.31 1.18
N TYR A 509 -7.45 7.20 0.75
CA TYR A 509 -8.17 6.11 0.07
C TYR A 509 -8.61 4.99 1.02
N HIS A 510 -8.05 4.91 2.22
CA HIS A 510 -8.36 3.87 3.19
C HIS A 510 -8.88 4.56 4.45
N LEU A 511 -10.20 4.74 4.52
CA LEU A 511 -10.88 5.20 5.73
C LEU A 511 -10.49 4.27 6.90
N PRO A 512 -10.26 4.81 8.11
CA PRO A 512 -10.00 3.99 9.27
C PRO A 512 -11.12 2.96 9.47
N ASN A 513 -10.76 1.76 9.92
CA ASN A 513 -11.71 0.84 10.53
C ASN A 513 -12.38 1.59 11.68
N ASP A 514 -13.70 1.66 11.64
CA ASP A 514 -14.52 2.24 12.70
C ASP A 514 -14.43 1.33 13.94
N ASP A 515 -13.37 1.48 14.72
CA ASP A 515 -13.29 0.97 16.10
C ASP A 515 -14.10 1.91 17.02
N SER A 516 -15.39 2.04 16.74
CA SER A 516 -16.37 2.60 17.69
C SER A 516 -17.82 2.32 17.29
N LEU A 517 -18.33 1.13 17.61
CA LEU A 517 -19.70 0.92 18.11
C LEU A 517 -19.75 -0.26 19.09
#